data_AF-A0A6I5CVK0-F1
#
_entry.id   AF-A0A6I5CVK0-F1
#
_cell.length_a   1.000
_cell.length_b   1.000
_cell.length_c   1.000
_cell.angle_alpha   90.00
_cell.angle_beta   90.00
_cell.angle_gamma   90.00
#
_symmetry.space_group_name_H-M   'P 1'
#
loop_
_entity.id
_entity.type
_entity.pdbx_description
1 polymer ?
#
loop_
_entity_poly.entity_id
_entity_poly.type
_entity_poly.pdbx_seq_one_letter_code
_entity_poly.pdbx_strand_id
1 'polypeptide(L)'
;MTQSASSASTVPSAYLRFPHLHGELVAFTAEDDVWLAPLDGGRAWRVSADNVPVNHPRISPDGTTVAWTSTRDGAPEVHAAPVAGGPATRLTHWGSWRTQVRGWTPGGEILAISTQGQASLRRSWARAVPLDGSEAAVLPYGPVGDVAYGPHTVLLSAPMGREAAWWKRYRGGTAGKLWIDPEDTGEFVRLHADLDGNIEYPLWVGDRIAFLSDHEGTGALYSSLADGSDLRRHTPAEGFYARHAATDGTRVVYASAGGLWLLDDLEDAEPRRLDIRLGGPRTDLQPYPVNAARWFGSAAPDHTARGSAVSVRGAVHWVTHRSGPARA
;
A
#
# COMPACT_ATOMS: atom_id res chain seq x y z
N MET A 1 32.98 -30.88 -17.75
CA MET A 1 31.65 -30.83 -17.12
C MET A 1 31.58 -29.60 -16.26
N THR A 2 31.14 -28.49 -16.85
CA THR A 2 30.88 -27.22 -16.17
C THR A 2 29.53 -27.34 -15.47
N GLN A 3 29.55 -27.31 -14.14
CA GLN A 3 28.34 -27.35 -13.32
C GLN A 3 27.70 -25.96 -13.39
N SER A 4 26.54 -25.88 -14.04
CA SER A 4 25.71 -24.68 -14.09
C SER A 4 25.27 -24.33 -12.66
N ALA A 5 25.61 -23.12 -12.21
CA ALA A 5 25.12 -22.60 -10.94
C ALA A 5 23.62 -22.36 -11.07
N SER A 6 22.82 -23.18 -10.40
CA SER A 6 21.40 -22.93 -10.18
C SER A 6 21.25 -21.60 -9.45
N SER A 7 20.60 -20.63 -10.09
CA SER A 7 20.13 -19.41 -9.43
C SER A 7 19.06 -19.81 -8.43
N ALA A 8 19.46 -20.03 -7.19
CA ALA A 8 18.53 -20.20 -6.09
C ALA A 8 17.66 -18.93 -6.03
N SER A 9 16.36 -19.08 -6.26
CA SER A 9 15.41 -18.00 -6.05
C SER A 9 15.45 -17.62 -4.58
N THR A 10 16.10 -16.51 -4.24
CA THR A 10 16.10 -15.98 -2.88
C THR A 10 14.66 -15.63 -2.51
N VAL A 11 14.05 -16.49 -1.70
CA VAL A 11 12.75 -16.22 -1.08
C VAL A 11 12.86 -14.86 -0.38
N PRO A 12 11.96 -13.90 -0.66
CA PRO A 12 12.03 -12.59 -0.03
C PRO A 12 12.08 -12.76 1.49
N SER A 13 13.08 -12.17 2.14
CA SER A 13 13.19 -12.25 3.60
C SER A 13 12.02 -11.55 4.31
N ALA A 14 11.31 -10.66 3.62
CA ALA A 14 10.13 -9.96 4.10
C ALA A 14 9.12 -9.70 2.97
N TYR A 15 7.88 -9.37 3.34
CA TYR A 15 6.83 -9.00 2.41
C TYR A 15 6.68 -7.47 2.36
N LEU A 16 7.26 -6.86 1.33
CA LEU A 16 7.33 -5.40 1.16
C LEU A 16 6.10 -4.89 0.39
N ARG A 17 5.51 -3.77 0.84
CA ARG A 17 4.26 -3.21 0.29
C ARG A 17 4.29 -1.68 0.28
N PHE A 18 3.35 -1.07 -0.47
CA PHE A 18 3.07 0.37 -0.46
C PHE A 18 4.32 1.26 -0.65
N PRO A 19 5.16 1.02 -1.67
CA PRO A 19 6.37 1.80 -1.83
C PRO A 19 6.08 3.26 -2.22
N HIS A 20 7.05 4.12 -1.97
CA HIS A 20 7.19 5.46 -2.52
C HIS A 20 8.67 5.83 -2.56
N LEU A 21 9.15 6.33 -3.68
CA LEU A 21 10.54 6.77 -3.81
C LEU A 21 10.63 8.29 -3.85
N HIS A 22 11.75 8.83 -3.38
CA HIS A 22 12.12 10.23 -3.57
C HIS A 22 13.63 10.39 -3.31
N GLY A 23 14.34 11.06 -4.23
CA GLY A 23 15.80 11.12 -4.19
C GLY A 23 16.42 9.71 -4.14
N GLU A 24 17.35 9.48 -3.22
CA GLU A 24 18.03 8.19 -3.08
C GLU A 24 17.35 7.21 -2.11
N LEU A 25 16.09 7.48 -1.74
CA LEU A 25 15.36 6.72 -0.74
C LEU A 25 14.09 6.08 -1.29
N VAL A 26 13.76 4.92 -0.74
CA VAL A 26 12.44 4.29 -0.86
C VAL A 26 11.82 4.11 0.52
N ALA A 27 10.63 4.65 0.71
CA ALA A 27 9.75 4.35 1.82
C ALA A 27 8.82 3.20 1.46
N PHE A 28 8.53 2.31 2.41
CA PHE A 28 7.64 1.16 2.21
C PHE A 28 7.09 0.65 3.53
N THR A 29 6.12 -0.26 3.46
CA THR A 29 5.59 -0.99 4.61
C THR A 29 6.12 -2.41 4.65
N ALA A 30 6.63 -2.83 5.80
CA ALA A 30 6.99 -4.21 6.10
C ALA A 30 6.85 -4.46 7.60
N GLU A 31 6.49 -5.68 7.99
CA GLU A 31 6.27 -6.02 9.42
C GLU A 31 5.32 -5.05 10.11
N ASP A 32 4.29 -4.61 9.36
CA ASP A 32 3.26 -3.67 9.79
C ASP A 32 3.74 -2.24 10.13
N ASP A 33 4.98 -1.90 9.79
CA ASP A 33 5.57 -0.57 10.01
C ASP A 33 6.09 0.11 8.75
N VAL A 34 6.33 1.42 8.86
CA VAL A 34 7.03 2.22 7.86
C VAL A 34 8.53 2.01 8.00
N TRP A 35 9.16 1.71 6.87
CA TRP A 35 10.60 1.57 6.72
C TRP A 35 11.10 2.47 5.60
N LEU A 36 12.38 2.83 5.70
CA LEU A 36 13.14 3.51 4.66
C LEU A 36 14.38 2.69 4.32
N ALA A 37 14.79 2.72 3.05
CA ALA A 37 16.03 2.10 2.58
C ALA A 37 16.66 2.93 1.44
N PRO A 38 17.97 2.77 1.17
CA PRO A 38 18.59 3.31 -0.02
C PRO A 38 17.99 2.66 -1.28
N LEU A 39 17.88 3.43 -2.36
CA LEU A 39 17.30 2.97 -3.62
C LEU A 39 18.19 1.94 -4.34
N ASP A 40 19.50 1.98 -4.10
CA ASP A 40 20.46 0.96 -4.56
C ASP A 40 20.40 -0.33 -3.72
N GLY A 41 19.51 -0.39 -2.73
CA GLY A 41 19.34 -1.53 -1.84
C GLY A 41 20.18 -1.43 -0.57
N GLY A 42 20.29 -2.55 0.13
CA GLY A 42 21.01 -2.66 1.39
C GLY A 42 20.11 -2.58 2.61
N ARG A 43 20.63 -2.01 3.70
CA ARG A 43 19.98 -2.08 5.03
C ARG A 43 18.90 -1.02 5.17
N ALA A 44 17.67 -1.45 5.47
CA ALA A 44 16.57 -0.57 5.84
C ALA A 44 16.60 -0.15 7.32
N TRP A 45 15.98 0.98 7.64
CA TRP A 45 15.68 1.42 9.01
C TRP A 45 14.19 1.68 9.19
N ARG A 46 13.71 1.43 10.41
CA ARG A 46 12.31 1.54 10.80
C ARG A 46 12.01 2.96 11.25
N VAL A 47 10.87 3.51 10.80
CA VAL A 47 10.40 4.86 11.12
C VAL A 47 9.23 4.85 12.10
N SER A 48 8.31 3.90 11.97
CA SER A 48 7.17 3.74 12.89
C SER A 48 7.34 2.53 13.80
N ALA A 49 6.62 2.53 14.93
CA ALA A 49 6.48 1.34 15.78
C ALA A 49 5.04 1.29 16.33
N ASP A 50 4.08 1.24 15.42
CA ASP A 50 2.67 1.51 15.72
C ASP A 50 1.95 0.30 16.34
N ASN A 51 2.56 -0.90 16.26
CA ASN A 51 1.99 -2.18 16.70
C ASN A 51 0.63 -2.51 16.05
N VAL A 52 0.34 -1.88 14.91
CA VAL A 52 -0.81 -2.13 14.05
C VAL A 52 -0.37 -1.93 12.59
N PRO A 53 -1.05 -2.56 11.62
CA PRO A 53 -0.73 -2.37 10.21
C PRO A 53 -0.82 -0.90 9.75
N VAL A 54 0.31 -0.36 9.30
CA VAL A 54 0.35 0.91 8.57
C VAL A 54 0.28 0.70 7.05
N ASN A 55 -0.02 1.75 6.28
CA ASN A 55 0.03 1.70 4.82
C ASN A 55 0.27 3.07 4.18
N HIS A 56 0.62 3.05 2.88
CA HIS A 56 0.86 4.20 2.01
C HIS A 56 1.81 5.26 2.61
N PRO A 57 3.04 4.90 3.01
CA PRO A 57 4.06 5.91 3.29
C PRO A 57 4.37 6.73 2.04
N ARG A 58 4.51 8.04 2.19
CA ARG A 58 4.83 9.02 1.14
C ARG A 58 5.88 9.99 1.63
N ILE A 59 7.01 10.05 0.95
CA ILE A 59 8.10 11.00 1.24
C ILE A 59 7.68 12.37 0.67
N SER A 60 7.89 13.44 1.43
CA SER A 60 7.59 14.81 1.01
C SER A 60 8.46 15.24 -0.18
N PRO A 61 7.99 16.22 -0.99
CA PRO A 61 8.77 16.72 -2.13
C PRO A 61 10.12 17.32 -1.78
N ASP A 62 10.33 17.75 -0.53
CA ASP A 62 11.60 18.24 -0.01
C ASP A 62 12.49 17.13 0.59
N GLY A 63 12.00 15.88 0.62
CA GLY A 63 12.71 14.72 1.15
C GLY A 63 12.87 14.68 2.67
N THR A 64 12.25 15.59 3.43
CA THR A 64 12.51 15.72 4.87
C THR A 64 11.53 14.94 5.74
N THR A 65 10.33 14.66 5.23
CA THR A 65 9.19 14.12 5.99
C THR A 65 8.62 12.89 5.29
N VAL A 66 8.16 11.90 6.06
CA VAL A 66 7.36 10.79 5.56
C VAL A 66 5.99 10.81 6.25
N ALA A 67 4.93 10.78 5.43
CA ALA A 67 3.54 10.69 5.89
C ALA A 67 2.96 9.31 5.59
N TRP A 68 2.12 8.75 6.46
CA TRP A 68 1.47 7.46 6.25
C TRP A 68 0.09 7.40 6.89
N THR A 69 -0.62 6.31 6.58
CA THR A 69 -1.91 5.99 7.22
C THR A 69 -1.70 4.96 8.31
N SER A 70 -2.16 5.25 9.54
CA SER A 70 -2.09 4.33 10.68
C SER A 70 -3.45 4.20 11.37
N THR A 71 -3.76 3.00 11.85
CA THR A 71 -4.96 2.71 12.65
C THR A 71 -4.67 2.63 14.15
N ARG A 72 -3.51 3.10 14.61
CA ARG A 72 -3.07 2.89 16.00
C ARG A 72 -4.02 3.52 17.03
N ASP A 73 -4.75 4.54 16.58
CA ASP A 73 -5.73 5.29 17.37
C ASP A 73 -7.19 4.85 17.12
N GLY A 74 -7.39 3.65 16.54
CA GLY A 74 -8.71 3.08 16.25
C GLY A 74 -9.10 3.20 14.78
N ALA A 75 -9.37 4.43 14.30
CA ALA A 75 -9.64 4.70 12.88
C ALA A 75 -8.34 5.01 12.11
N PRO A 76 -8.31 4.78 10.78
CA PRO A 76 -7.21 5.23 9.93
C PRO A 76 -7.06 6.76 9.98
N GLU A 77 -5.84 7.23 10.27
CA GLU A 77 -5.51 8.65 10.36
C GLU A 77 -4.14 8.94 9.76
N VAL A 78 -3.96 10.17 9.30
CA VAL A 78 -2.69 10.66 8.74
C VAL A 78 -1.70 10.90 9.87
N HIS A 79 -0.53 10.32 9.71
CA HIS A 79 0.61 10.48 10.59
C HIS A 79 1.82 10.94 9.79
N ALA A 80 2.74 11.67 10.42
CA ALA A 80 3.98 12.10 9.80
C ALA A 80 5.16 12.06 10.79
N ALA A 81 6.36 11.84 10.26
CA ALA A 81 7.62 11.89 11.01
C ALA A 81 8.77 12.35 10.09
N PRO A 82 9.88 12.86 10.65
CA PRO A 82 11.08 13.13 9.88
C PRO A 82 11.65 11.86 9.23
N VAL A 83 12.14 11.97 8.00
CA VAL A 83 12.82 10.87 7.25
C VAL A 83 14.06 10.38 7.99
N ALA A 84 14.77 11.28 8.67
CA ALA A 84 15.92 10.96 9.51
C ALA A 84 15.57 10.17 10.78
N GLY A 85 14.28 9.97 11.06
CA GLY A 85 13.77 9.43 12.31
C GLY A 85 13.47 10.51 13.34
N GLY A 86 12.62 10.18 14.30
CA GLY A 86 12.13 11.13 15.31
C GLY A 86 10.72 10.78 15.77
N PRO A 87 10.12 11.61 16.64
CA PRO A 87 8.74 11.40 17.07
C PRO A 87 7.78 11.54 15.88
N ALA A 88 6.77 10.67 15.86
CA ALA A 88 5.67 10.75 14.90
C ALA A 88 4.51 11.57 15.46
N THR A 89 3.94 12.44 14.62
CA THR A 89 2.78 13.28 14.95
C THR A 89 1.55 12.78 14.20
N ARG A 90 0.40 12.73 14.88
CA ARG A 90 -0.90 12.51 14.25
C ARG A 90 -1.44 13.85 13.75
N LEU A 91 -1.86 13.91 12.49
CA LEU A 91 -2.30 15.14 11.84
C LEU A 91 -3.82 15.21 11.63
N THR A 92 -4.52 14.07 11.67
CA THR A 92 -5.98 14.03 11.48
C THR A 92 -6.70 13.30 12.60
N HIS A 93 -7.92 13.74 12.89
CA HIS A 93 -8.83 13.15 13.88
C HIS A 93 -10.22 12.95 13.27
N TRP A 94 -10.26 12.33 12.10
CA TRP A 94 -11.46 12.26 11.27
C TRP A 94 -12.36 11.07 11.58
N GLY A 95 -11.84 10.00 12.17
CA GLY A 95 -12.64 8.81 12.48
C GLY A 95 -13.20 8.09 11.24
N SER A 96 -12.73 8.41 10.03
CA SER A 96 -13.22 7.81 8.78
C SER A 96 -12.45 6.52 8.47
N TRP A 97 -13.18 5.43 8.22
CA TRP A 97 -12.60 4.15 7.82
C TRP A 97 -12.00 4.13 6.41
N ARG A 98 -12.11 5.25 5.69
CA ARG A 98 -11.66 5.43 4.30
C ARG A 98 -10.59 6.52 4.19
N THR A 99 -10.03 6.98 5.30
CA THR A 99 -8.88 7.89 5.30
C THR A 99 -7.63 7.14 4.79
N GLN A 100 -6.97 7.70 3.78
CA GLN A 100 -5.74 7.16 3.23
C GLN A 100 -4.87 8.27 2.64
N VAL A 101 -3.59 8.26 2.99
CA VAL A 101 -2.55 9.09 2.37
C VAL A 101 -2.31 8.61 0.93
N ARG A 102 -2.27 9.53 -0.02
CA ARG A 102 -2.02 9.24 -1.44
C ARG A 102 -0.73 9.85 -1.97
N GLY A 103 -0.33 11.00 -1.44
CA GLY A 103 0.86 11.71 -1.90
C GLY A 103 0.94 13.09 -1.26
N TRP A 104 1.38 14.06 -2.04
CA TRP A 104 1.50 15.46 -1.65
C TRP A 104 0.87 16.35 -2.72
N THR A 105 0.31 17.47 -2.30
CA THR A 105 -0.10 18.55 -3.21
C THR A 105 1.13 19.31 -3.72
N PRO A 106 1.01 20.09 -4.81
CA PRO A 106 2.08 21.00 -5.23
C PRO A 106 2.43 22.06 -4.19
N GLY A 107 1.48 22.38 -3.29
CA GLY A 107 1.69 23.31 -2.17
C GLY A 107 2.48 22.72 -0.99
N GLY A 108 2.80 21.42 -1.01
CA GLY A 108 3.55 20.75 0.05
C GLY A 108 2.70 20.23 1.21
N GLU A 109 1.37 20.26 1.10
CA GLU A 109 0.47 19.58 2.02
C GLU A 109 0.33 18.09 1.68
N ILE A 110 -0.01 17.27 2.67
CA ILE A 110 -0.26 15.84 2.45
C ILE A 110 -1.60 15.69 1.73
N LEU A 111 -1.58 15.03 0.57
CA LEU A 111 -2.80 14.63 -0.13
C LEU A 111 -3.37 13.38 0.52
N ALA A 112 -4.58 13.48 1.09
CA ALA A 112 -5.32 12.37 1.65
C ALA A 112 -6.71 12.24 1.03
N ILE A 113 -7.18 11.00 0.86
CA ILE A 113 -8.55 10.69 0.47
C ILE A 113 -9.30 10.28 1.73
N SER A 114 -10.49 10.85 1.98
CA SER A 114 -11.29 10.49 3.15
C SER A 114 -12.78 10.70 2.90
N THR A 115 -13.62 10.00 3.65
CA THR A 115 -15.08 10.17 3.66
C THR A 115 -15.55 10.95 4.90
N GLN A 116 -14.64 11.64 5.60
CA GLN A 116 -14.98 12.49 6.74
C GLN A 116 -16.10 13.45 6.39
N GLY A 117 -17.08 13.62 7.29
CA GLY A 117 -18.22 14.52 7.08
C GLY A 117 -19.18 14.10 5.97
N GLN A 118 -19.03 12.91 5.37
CA GLN A 118 -19.88 12.42 4.29
C GLN A 118 -20.88 11.39 4.79
N ALA A 119 -22.11 11.44 4.27
CA ALA A 119 -23.19 10.51 4.63
C ALA A 119 -22.94 9.06 4.18
N SER A 120 -21.90 8.80 3.36
CA SER A 120 -21.60 7.48 2.83
C SER A 120 -20.11 7.24 2.71
N LEU A 121 -19.68 6.03 3.09
CA LEU A 121 -18.31 5.53 2.89
C LEU A 121 -17.94 5.34 1.40
N ARG A 122 -18.88 5.58 0.48
CA ARG A 122 -18.68 5.50 -0.98
C ARG A 122 -18.40 6.86 -1.61
N ARG A 123 -18.51 7.95 -0.85
CA ARG A 123 -18.25 9.29 -1.34
C ARG A 123 -17.02 9.84 -0.61
N SER A 124 -15.87 9.69 -1.24
CA SER A 124 -14.59 10.16 -0.74
C SER A 124 -14.17 11.45 -1.42
N TRP A 125 -13.53 12.35 -0.69
CA TRP A 125 -12.96 13.58 -1.21
C TRP A 125 -11.46 13.60 -0.98
N ALA A 126 -10.77 14.28 -1.88
CA ALA A 126 -9.38 14.65 -1.68
C ALA A 126 -9.28 15.84 -0.71
N ARG A 127 -8.27 15.78 0.15
CA ARG A 127 -7.99 16.75 1.21
C ARG A 127 -6.50 17.09 1.22
N ALA A 128 -6.20 18.35 1.42
CA ALA A 128 -4.85 18.83 1.71
C ALA A 128 -4.68 18.94 3.23
N VAL A 129 -3.80 18.13 3.80
CA VAL A 129 -3.54 18.07 5.25
C VAL A 129 -2.22 18.80 5.54
N PRO A 130 -2.26 19.95 6.23
CA PRO A 130 -1.06 20.68 6.62
C PRO A 130 -0.19 19.93 7.63
N LEU A 131 1.14 20.11 7.55
CA LEU A 131 2.09 19.50 8.49
C LEU A 131 2.09 20.15 9.87
N ASP A 132 1.62 21.39 9.99
CA ASP A 132 1.52 22.11 11.25
C ASP A 132 0.31 21.68 12.11
N GLY A 133 -0.53 20.76 11.59
CA GLY A 133 -1.73 20.26 12.26
C GLY A 133 -2.93 21.20 12.19
N SER A 134 -2.86 22.27 11.37
CA SER A 134 -4.01 23.12 11.08
C SER A 134 -5.09 22.38 10.28
N GLU A 135 -6.26 23.01 10.12
CA GLU A 135 -7.41 22.36 9.51
C GLU A 135 -7.14 22.00 8.03
N ALA A 136 -7.44 20.75 7.69
CA ALA A 136 -7.28 20.25 6.33
C ALA A 136 -8.34 20.82 5.37
N ALA A 137 -7.89 21.35 4.24
CA ALA A 137 -8.77 21.86 3.19
C ALA A 137 -9.38 20.72 2.36
N VAL A 138 -10.64 20.88 1.94
CA VAL A 138 -11.27 19.99 0.95
C VAL A 138 -10.92 20.49 -0.44
N LEU A 139 -10.41 19.60 -1.29
CA LEU A 139 -10.03 19.94 -2.66
C LEU A 139 -11.25 19.92 -3.60
N PRO A 140 -11.32 20.81 -4.61
CA PRO A 140 -12.54 21.10 -5.36
C PRO A 140 -12.85 20.09 -6.48
N TYR A 141 -12.40 18.84 -6.37
CA TYR A 141 -12.56 17.83 -7.42
C TYR A 141 -13.85 17.00 -7.31
N GLY A 142 -14.62 17.19 -6.25
CA GLY A 142 -15.77 16.35 -5.94
C GLY A 142 -15.35 14.93 -5.49
N PRO A 143 -16.23 13.92 -5.66
CA PRO A 143 -15.96 12.55 -5.25
C PRO A 143 -14.83 11.89 -6.06
N VAL A 144 -13.70 11.63 -5.42
CA VAL A 144 -12.49 11.08 -6.05
C VAL A 144 -11.85 9.99 -5.21
N GLY A 145 -11.14 9.08 -5.88
CA GLY A 145 -10.40 7.98 -5.28
C GLY A 145 -8.91 8.22 -5.20
N ASP A 146 -8.40 9.11 -6.05
CA ASP A 146 -7.00 9.55 -6.08
C ASP A 146 -6.87 10.83 -6.90
N VAL A 147 -5.77 11.56 -6.69
CA VAL A 147 -5.39 12.74 -7.47
C VAL A 147 -3.91 12.63 -7.80
N ALA A 148 -3.56 12.80 -9.08
CA ALA A 148 -2.19 12.88 -9.54
C ALA A 148 -1.93 14.28 -10.10
N TYR A 149 -0.90 14.93 -9.56
CA TYR A 149 -0.43 16.24 -9.98
C TYR A 149 0.77 16.12 -10.92
N GLY A 150 0.82 16.95 -11.94
CA GLY A 150 1.86 17.01 -12.98
C GLY A 150 1.59 18.19 -13.90
N PRO A 151 1.83 18.07 -15.22
CA PRO A 151 1.45 19.11 -16.18
C PRO A 151 -0.02 19.50 -16.11
N HIS A 152 -0.90 18.53 -15.83
CA HIS A 152 -2.34 18.72 -15.62
C HIS A 152 -2.84 17.88 -14.45
N THR A 153 -4.01 18.20 -13.92
CA THR A 153 -4.64 17.39 -12.87
C THR A 153 -5.29 16.13 -13.44
N VAL A 154 -4.90 14.96 -12.93
CA VAL A 154 -5.52 13.67 -13.25
C VAL A 154 -6.24 13.12 -12.03
N LEU A 155 -7.48 12.68 -12.21
CA LEU A 155 -8.32 12.10 -11.17
C LEU A 155 -8.59 10.63 -11.43
N LEU A 156 -8.56 9.84 -10.35
CA LEU A 156 -9.16 8.52 -10.34
C LEU A 156 -10.58 8.62 -9.78
N SER A 157 -11.56 8.09 -10.49
CA SER A 157 -12.94 7.99 -9.99
C SER A 157 -12.96 7.27 -8.64
N ALA A 158 -13.76 7.75 -7.67
CA ALA A 158 -13.89 7.14 -6.35
C ALA A 158 -14.21 5.62 -6.45
N PRO A 159 -13.27 4.71 -6.12
CA PRO A 159 -13.51 3.30 -6.26
C PRO A 159 -14.47 2.84 -5.16
N MET A 160 -15.64 2.35 -5.56
CA MET A 160 -16.48 1.56 -4.65
C MET A 160 -15.94 0.12 -4.48
N GLY A 161 -14.98 -0.28 -5.32
CA GLY A 161 -14.30 -1.58 -5.29
C GLY A 161 -13.12 -1.64 -4.32
N ARG A 162 -12.65 -2.87 -4.08
CA ARG A 162 -11.38 -3.14 -3.40
C ARG A 162 -10.26 -3.11 -4.43
N GLU A 163 -9.02 -2.90 -3.98
CA GLU A 163 -7.82 -3.04 -4.80
C GLU A 163 -7.83 -4.37 -5.60
N ALA A 164 -7.31 -4.38 -6.82
CA ALA A 164 -7.34 -5.51 -7.77
C ALA A 164 -6.90 -6.86 -7.17
N ALA A 165 -6.10 -6.87 -6.11
CA ALA A 165 -5.73 -8.09 -5.40
C ALA A 165 -6.92 -8.85 -4.76
N TRP A 166 -8.01 -8.15 -4.43
CA TRP A 166 -9.21 -8.76 -3.86
C TRP A 166 -10.18 -9.26 -4.93
N TRP A 167 -10.19 -8.60 -6.09
CA TRP A 167 -11.05 -8.98 -7.22
C TRP A 167 -10.34 -8.67 -8.54
N LYS A 168 -9.56 -9.65 -9.00
CA LYS A 168 -8.81 -9.57 -10.26
C LYS A 168 -9.76 -9.48 -11.45
N ARG A 169 -9.36 -8.74 -12.49
CA ARG A 169 -10.04 -8.60 -13.78
C ARG A 169 -11.47 -8.07 -13.62
N TYR A 170 -11.68 -7.20 -12.64
CA TYR A 170 -12.99 -6.60 -12.40
C TYR A 170 -13.36 -5.67 -13.56
N ARG A 171 -14.59 -5.83 -14.08
CA ARG A 171 -15.18 -5.03 -15.20
C ARG A 171 -16.53 -4.41 -14.84
N GLY A 172 -16.91 -4.43 -13.56
CA GLY A 172 -18.18 -3.87 -13.12
C GLY A 172 -18.17 -2.33 -13.16
N GLY A 173 -19.34 -1.71 -13.00
CA GLY A 173 -19.52 -0.26 -13.14
C GLY A 173 -18.72 0.61 -12.16
N THR A 174 -18.07 0.00 -11.17
CA THR A 174 -17.22 0.67 -10.17
C THR A 174 -15.73 0.49 -10.42
N ALA A 175 -15.33 -0.02 -11.59
CA ALA A 175 -13.94 -0.07 -12.00
C ALA A 175 -13.39 1.37 -12.06
N GLY A 176 -12.13 1.54 -11.69
CA GLY A 176 -11.45 2.83 -11.71
C GLY A 176 -11.40 3.40 -13.12
N LYS A 177 -11.74 4.68 -13.25
CA LYS A 177 -11.72 5.45 -14.49
C LYS A 177 -10.82 6.66 -14.29
N LEU A 178 -10.02 6.97 -15.30
CA LEU A 178 -9.18 8.16 -15.31
C LEU A 178 -9.91 9.33 -15.96
N TRP A 179 -9.71 10.49 -15.37
CA TRP A 179 -10.21 11.76 -15.85
C TRP A 179 -9.06 12.78 -15.80
N ILE A 180 -8.96 13.64 -16.79
CA ILE A 180 -7.95 14.70 -16.87
C ILE A 180 -8.63 16.04 -17.14
N ASP A 181 -8.11 17.11 -16.57
CA ASP A 181 -8.44 18.49 -16.92
C ASP A 181 -7.32 19.06 -17.81
N PRO A 182 -7.44 18.95 -19.14
CA PRO A 182 -6.33 19.23 -20.06
C PRO A 182 -6.05 20.73 -20.25
N GLU A 183 -7.00 21.59 -19.84
CA GLU A 183 -6.89 23.05 -19.99
C GLU A 183 -6.80 23.77 -18.63
N ASP A 184 -6.75 23.00 -17.53
CA ASP A 184 -6.72 23.50 -16.15
C ASP A 184 -7.88 24.46 -15.83
N THR A 185 -9.06 24.15 -16.37
CA THR A 185 -10.28 24.98 -16.25
C THR A 185 -11.21 24.49 -15.14
N GLY A 186 -10.97 23.29 -14.61
CA GLY A 186 -11.87 22.53 -13.75
C GLY A 186 -12.77 21.55 -14.52
N GLU A 187 -12.71 21.51 -15.85
CA GLU A 187 -13.52 20.63 -16.69
C GLU A 187 -12.76 19.33 -17.03
N PHE A 188 -13.26 18.20 -16.52
CA PHE A 188 -12.60 16.91 -16.64
C PHE A 188 -13.16 16.06 -17.78
N VAL A 189 -12.27 15.54 -18.63
CA VAL A 189 -12.59 14.58 -19.70
C VAL A 189 -12.07 13.18 -19.37
N ARG A 190 -12.78 12.15 -19.82
CA ARG A 190 -12.41 10.75 -19.52
C ARG A 190 -11.26 10.29 -20.42
N LEU A 191 -10.21 9.73 -19.81
CA LEU A 191 -9.15 9.01 -20.51
C LEU A 191 -9.43 7.52 -20.55
N HIS A 192 -8.92 6.85 -21.60
CA HIS A 192 -8.98 5.39 -21.75
C HIS A 192 -10.41 4.85 -21.61
N ALA A 193 -11.38 5.52 -22.24
CA ALA A 193 -12.80 5.24 -22.07
C ALA A 193 -13.18 3.80 -22.47
N ASP A 194 -12.49 3.27 -23.48
CA ASP A 194 -12.69 1.95 -24.08
C ASP A 194 -11.76 0.88 -23.49
N LEU A 195 -10.91 1.23 -22.52
CA LEU A 195 -10.02 0.26 -21.89
C LEU A 195 -10.84 -0.72 -21.03
N ASP A 196 -10.84 -1.99 -21.44
CA ASP A 196 -11.53 -3.06 -20.72
C ASP A 196 -10.68 -3.53 -19.52
N GLY A 197 -10.55 -2.67 -18.51
CA GLY A 197 -9.67 -2.87 -17.36
C GLY A 197 -10.10 -2.08 -16.14
N ASN A 198 -9.70 -2.56 -14.96
CA ASN A 198 -9.71 -1.71 -13.78
C ASN A 198 -8.44 -0.86 -13.78
N ILE A 199 -8.56 0.46 -13.57
CA ILE A 199 -7.41 1.36 -13.46
C ILE A 199 -7.18 1.76 -11.99
N GLU A 200 -5.93 1.76 -11.54
CA GLU A 200 -5.54 2.15 -10.18
C GLU A 200 -4.21 2.94 -10.18
N TYR A 201 -3.96 3.72 -9.12
CA TYR A 201 -2.71 4.44 -8.87
C TYR A 201 -2.21 5.29 -10.07
N PRO A 202 -3.00 6.26 -10.56
CA PRO A 202 -2.48 7.20 -11.56
C PRO A 202 -1.34 8.03 -10.98
N LEU A 203 -0.37 8.36 -11.83
CA LEU A 203 0.78 9.15 -11.49
C LEU A 203 1.38 9.80 -12.74
N TRP A 204 2.03 10.95 -12.57
CA TRP A 204 2.79 11.60 -13.65
C TRP A 204 4.25 11.19 -13.61
N VAL A 205 4.82 10.89 -14.77
CA VAL A 205 6.25 10.58 -14.95
C VAL A 205 6.71 11.28 -16.21
N GLY A 206 7.50 12.35 -16.05
CA GLY A 206 7.78 13.27 -17.14
C GLY A 206 6.49 13.83 -17.74
N ASP A 207 6.29 13.58 -19.03
CA ASP A 207 5.13 14.00 -19.83
C ASP A 207 4.07 12.88 -20.00
N ARG A 208 4.24 11.74 -19.33
CA ARG A 208 3.33 10.60 -19.44
C ARG A 208 2.53 10.40 -18.15
N ILE A 209 1.30 9.91 -18.34
CA ILE A 209 0.44 9.43 -17.24
C ILE A 209 0.66 7.93 -17.12
N ALA A 210 1.30 7.50 -16.04
CA ALA A 210 1.41 6.08 -15.70
C ALA A 210 0.30 5.65 -14.75
N PHE A 211 -0.09 4.38 -14.84
CA PHE A 211 -1.15 3.79 -14.03
C PHE A 211 -1.06 2.27 -14.01
N LEU A 212 -1.72 1.63 -13.05
CA LEU A 212 -1.86 0.18 -12.99
C LEU A 212 -3.16 -0.24 -13.66
N SER A 213 -3.12 -1.31 -14.47
CA SER A 213 -4.32 -1.92 -15.04
C SER A 213 -4.15 -3.42 -15.28
N ASP A 214 -5.27 -4.15 -15.35
CA ASP A 214 -5.30 -5.59 -15.66
C ASP A 214 -6.11 -5.91 -16.93
N HIS A 215 -6.21 -4.96 -17.86
CA HIS A 215 -6.95 -5.14 -19.12
C HIS A 215 -6.41 -6.30 -19.98
N GLU A 216 -5.11 -6.61 -19.87
CA GLU A 216 -4.48 -7.77 -20.53
C GLU A 216 -4.35 -9.00 -19.63
N GLY A 217 -5.13 -9.07 -18.55
CA GLY A 217 -5.29 -10.27 -17.70
C GLY A 217 -4.45 -10.33 -16.42
N THR A 218 -3.28 -9.68 -16.40
CA THR A 218 -2.41 -9.52 -15.21
C THR A 218 -2.23 -8.04 -14.92
N GLY A 219 -2.32 -7.65 -13.63
CA GLY A 219 -2.09 -6.27 -13.21
C GLY A 219 -0.67 -5.83 -13.57
N ALA A 220 -0.56 -4.81 -14.40
CA ALA A 220 0.68 -4.32 -14.99
C ALA A 220 0.74 -2.80 -14.93
N LEU A 221 1.96 -2.26 -14.96
CA LEU A 221 2.20 -0.84 -15.14
C LEU A 221 2.07 -0.48 -16.62
N TYR A 222 1.28 0.53 -16.90
CA TYR A 222 1.08 1.12 -18.22
C TYR A 222 1.33 2.62 -18.16
N SER A 223 1.50 3.25 -19.33
CA SER A 223 1.46 4.70 -19.46
C SER A 223 0.89 5.15 -20.79
N SER A 224 0.36 6.35 -20.85
CA SER A 224 -0.03 7.03 -22.09
C SER A 224 0.39 8.50 -22.07
N LEU A 225 0.31 9.16 -23.21
CA LEU A 225 0.31 10.63 -23.28
C LEU A 225 -0.96 11.21 -22.64
N ALA A 226 -0.96 12.52 -22.41
CA ALA A 226 -2.05 13.25 -21.77
C ALA A 226 -3.39 13.18 -22.53
N ASP A 227 -3.33 12.99 -23.84
CA ASP A 227 -4.48 12.79 -24.74
C ASP A 227 -4.96 11.31 -24.79
N GLY A 228 -4.29 10.42 -24.05
CA GLY A 228 -4.56 8.98 -24.02
C GLY A 228 -3.91 8.19 -25.16
N SER A 229 -3.18 8.84 -26.06
CA SER A 229 -2.46 8.16 -27.14
C SER A 229 -1.19 7.47 -26.64
N ASP A 230 -0.58 6.66 -27.51
CA ASP A 230 0.68 5.96 -27.24
C ASP A 230 0.62 5.14 -25.93
N LEU A 231 -0.41 4.31 -25.79
CA LEU A 231 -0.54 3.41 -24.64
C LEU A 231 0.58 2.36 -24.68
N ARG A 232 1.42 2.35 -23.65
CA ARG A 232 2.56 1.46 -23.49
C ARG A 232 2.45 0.66 -22.21
N ARG A 233 3.10 -0.50 -22.20
CA ARG A 233 3.20 -1.41 -21.06
C ARG A 233 4.64 -1.55 -20.61
N HIS A 234 4.85 -1.49 -19.30
CA HIS A 234 6.17 -1.40 -18.67
C HIS A 234 6.54 -2.59 -17.79
N THR A 235 5.71 -3.64 -17.80
CA THR A 235 5.93 -4.84 -16.98
C THR A 235 5.68 -6.12 -17.80
N PRO A 236 6.34 -7.24 -17.46
CA PRO A 236 6.18 -8.50 -18.19
C PRO A 236 4.73 -9.05 -18.24
N ALA A 237 4.35 -9.72 -19.34
CA ALA A 237 3.04 -10.37 -19.55
C ALA A 237 2.66 -11.38 -18.47
N GLU A 238 3.65 -12.14 -18.04
CA GLU A 238 3.47 -13.20 -17.07
C GLU A 238 4.08 -12.80 -15.74
N GLY A 239 3.47 -13.26 -14.65
CA GLY A 239 3.97 -13.03 -13.30
C GLY A 239 2.89 -12.57 -12.33
N PHE A 240 3.35 -11.97 -11.23
CA PHE A 240 2.48 -11.42 -10.20
C PHE A 240 2.05 -9.99 -10.56
N TYR A 241 0.88 -9.59 -10.06
CA TYR A 241 0.36 -8.25 -10.27
C TYR A 241 1.36 -7.19 -9.77
N ALA A 242 1.67 -6.21 -10.61
CA ALA A 242 2.21 -4.93 -10.17
C ALA A 242 1.14 -4.19 -9.35
N ARG A 243 1.53 -3.68 -8.19
CA ARG A 243 0.63 -3.07 -7.20
C ARG A 243 1.26 -1.84 -6.57
N HIS A 244 0.42 -0.94 -6.09
CA HIS A 244 0.83 0.20 -5.26
C HIS A 244 1.92 1.07 -5.91
N ALA A 245 1.78 1.34 -7.21
CA ALA A 245 2.74 2.17 -7.93
C ALA A 245 2.83 3.58 -7.33
N ALA A 246 4.03 4.13 -7.32
CA ALA A 246 4.34 5.48 -6.85
C ALA A 246 5.54 6.03 -7.63
N THR A 247 5.72 7.35 -7.61
CA THR A 247 6.70 8.07 -8.43
C THR A 247 7.34 9.21 -7.66
N ASP A 248 8.53 9.62 -8.10
CA ASP A 248 9.14 10.92 -7.76
C ASP A 248 9.01 11.97 -8.87
N GLY A 249 8.25 11.65 -9.91
CA GLY A 249 8.05 12.46 -11.13
C GLY A 249 8.89 12.00 -12.32
N THR A 250 9.87 11.12 -12.13
CA THR A 250 10.77 10.63 -13.19
C THR A 250 10.91 9.12 -13.24
N ARG A 251 10.82 8.46 -12.08
CA ARG A 251 10.98 7.02 -11.90
C ARG A 251 9.73 6.42 -11.28
N VAL A 252 9.49 5.13 -11.48
CA VAL A 252 8.34 4.43 -10.88
C VAL A 252 8.80 3.30 -9.99
N VAL A 253 8.30 3.27 -8.75
CA VAL A 253 8.43 2.13 -7.85
C VAL A 253 7.08 1.43 -7.69
N TYR A 254 7.08 0.11 -7.64
CA TYR A 254 5.88 -0.69 -7.41
C TYR A 254 6.19 -1.96 -6.62
N ALA A 255 5.17 -2.56 -6.02
CA ALA A 255 5.27 -3.84 -5.34
C ALA A 255 4.81 -4.98 -6.26
N SER A 256 5.55 -6.09 -6.26
CA SER A 256 5.11 -7.34 -6.92
C SER A 256 5.75 -8.54 -6.22
N ALA A 257 4.95 -9.59 -5.99
CA ALA A 257 5.35 -10.83 -5.31
C ALA A 257 6.03 -10.63 -3.93
N GLY A 258 5.67 -9.57 -3.20
CA GLY A 258 6.26 -9.23 -1.90
C GLY A 258 7.63 -8.56 -1.98
N GLY A 259 8.13 -8.25 -3.17
CA GLY A 259 9.31 -7.41 -3.40
C GLY A 259 8.93 -6.03 -3.95
N LEU A 260 9.90 -5.12 -3.91
CA LEU A 260 9.82 -3.80 -4.57
C LEU A 260 10.60 -3.83 -5.87
N TRP A 261 10.03 -3.21 -6.88
CA TRP A 261 10.58 -3.09 -8.22
C TRP A 261 10.65 -1.63 -8.59
N LEU A 262 11.74 -1.26 -9.26
CA LEU A 262 12.01 0.09 -9.71
C LEU A 262 12.17 0.08 -11.22
N LEU A 263 11.61 1.10 -11.84
CA LEU A 263 11.75 1.43 -13.23
C LEU A 263 12.35 2.84 -13.30
N ASP A 264 13.55 2.95 -13.89
CA ASP A 264 14.33 4.20 -13.89
C ASP A 264 13.81 5.23 -14.93
N ASP A 265 13.06 4.79 -15.95
CA ASP A 265 12.34 5.65 -16.91
C ASP A 265 11.17 4.89 -17.59
N LEU A 266 10.31 5.57 -18.35
CA LEU A 266 9.20 4.94 -19.09
C LEU A 266 9.50 4.68 -20.58
N GLU A 267 10.75 4.83 -21.01
CA GLU A 267 11.12 4.67 -22.42
C GLU A 267 11.71 3.29 -22.68
N ASP A 268 12.89 3.00 -22.11
CA ASP A 268 13.67 1.78 -22.42
C ASP A 268 14.10 1.00 -21.16
N ALA A 269 13.85 1.52 -19.96
CA ALA A 269 14.25 0.85 -18.74
C ALA A 269 13.52 -0.50 -18.55
N GLU A 270 14.26 -1.51 -18.10
CA GLU A 270 13.68 -2.75 -17.62
C GLU A 270 13.46 -2.68 -16.10
N PRO A 271 12.33 -3.21 -15.57
CA PRO A 271 12.11 -3.22 -14.13
C PRO A 271 13.16 -4.04 -13.38
N ARG A 272 13.84 -3.43 -12.42
CA ARG A 272 14.80 -4.10 -11.53
C ARG A 272 14.27 -4.23 -10.12
N ARG A 273 14.53 -5.37 -9.49
CA ARG A 273 14.15 -5.62 -8.09
C ARG A 273 15.12 -4.91 -7.15
N LEU A 274 14.59 -4.26 -6.12
CA LEU A 274 15.39 -3.67 -5.04
C LEU A 274 15.78 -4.74 -4.01
N ASP A 275 17.08 -4.91 -3.76
CA ASP A 275 17.59 -5.85 -2.75
C ASP A 275 17.66 -5.18 -1.37
N ILE A 276 16.55 -5.26 -0.63
CA ILE A 276 16.40 -4.59 0.66
C ILE A 276 16.42 -5.62 1.79
N ARG A 277 17.25 -5.35 2.79
CA ARG A 277 17.34 -6.14 4.03
C ARG A 277 16.78 -5.34 5.20
N LEU A 278 15.72 -5.86 5.83
CA LEU A 278 15.21 -5.29 7.08
C LEU A 278 16.26 -5.44 8.18
N GLY A 279 16.65 -4.33 8.79
CA GLY A 279 17.59 -4.30 9.90
C GLY A 279 16.90 -4.53 11.25
N GLY A 280 17.48 -5.37 12.11
CA GLY A 280 17.03 -5.55 13.49
C GLY A 280 16.51 -6.95 13.81
N PRO A 281 16.23 -7.23 15.10
CA PRO A 281 15.62 -8.51 15.51
C PRO A 281 14.15 -8.55 15.06
N ARG A 282 13.77 -9.67 14.43
CA ARG A 282 12.41 -9.92 13.97
C ARG A 282 11.56 -10.52 15.09
N THR A 283 11.31 -9.72 16.12
CA THR A 283 10.70 -10.19 17.39
C THR A 283 9.35 -10.87 17.16
N ASP A 284 8.57 -10.42 16.17
CA ASP A 284 7.26 -11.01 15.87
C ASP A 284 7.32 -12.39 15.22
N LEU A 285 8.50 -12.82 14.75
CA LEU A 285 8.74 -14.19 14.30
C LEU A 285 9.14 -15.14 15.43
N GLN A 286 9.41 -14.62 16.63
CA GLN A 286 9.76 -15.47 17.76
C GLN A 286 8.56 -16.34 18.17
N PRO A 287 8.77 -17.63 18.45
CA PRO A 287 7.74 -18.46 19.07
C PRO A 287 7.30 -17.82 20.40
N TYR A 288 5.99 -17.70 20.60
CA TYR A 288 5.44 -17.19 21.86
C TYR A 288 4.33 -18.11 22.38
N PRO A 289 4.17 -18.24 23.71
CA PRO A 289 3.07 -18.99 24.29
C PRO A 289 1.75 -18.27 24.02
N VAL A 290 0.74 -19.03 23.59
CA VAL A 290 -0.61 -18.49 23.36
C VAL A 290 -1.48 -18.71 24.60
N ASN A 291 -2.34 -17.75 24.91
CA ASN A 291 -3.37 -17.95 25.93
C ASN A 291 -4.41 -18.97 25.42
N ALA A 292 -4.37 -20.19 25.95
CA ALA A 292 -5.25 -21.26 25.52
C ALA A 292 -6.75 -20.94 25.67
N ALA A 293 -7.14 -20.20 26.70
CA ALA A 293 -8.53 -19.82 26.92
C ALA A 293 -9.05 -18.87 25.83
N ARG A 294 -8.21 -17.93 25.35
CA ARG A 294 -8.57 -17.02 24.24
C ARG A 294 -8.79 -17.76 22.92
N TRP A 295 -8.08 -18.86 22.71
CA TRP A 295 -8.10 -19.64 21.47
C TRP A 295 -8.80 -20.98 21.62
N PHE A 296 -9.62 -21.14 22.65
CA PHE A 296 -10.44 -22.32 22.86
C PHE A 296 -11.42 -22.46 21.69
N GLY A 297 -11.40 -23.61 21.02
CA GLY A 297 -12.34 -23.95 19.97
C GLY A 297 -13.51 -24.75 20.54
N SER A 298 -13.23 -25.99 20.92
CA SER A 298 -14.22 -26.93 21.45
C SER A 298 -13.58 -27.92 22.41
N ALA A 299 -14.41 -28.53 23.26
CA ALA A 299 -14.04 -29.66 24.08
C ALA A 299 -15.08 -30.76 23.94
N ALA A 300 -14.62 -32.00 23.77
CA ALA A 300 -15.46 -33.19 23.74
C ALA A 300 -14.98 -34.15 24.85
N PRO A 301 -15.78 -34.37 25.90
CA PRO A 301 -15.44 -35.35 26.92
C PRO A 301 -15.50 -36.76 26.33
N ASP A 302 -14.67 -37.63 26.86
CA ASP A 302 -14.69 -39.03 26.54
C ASP A 302 -15.88 -39.74 27.18
N HIS A 303 -16.19 -40.95 26.71
CA HIS A 303 -17.33 -41.72 27.23
C HIS A 303 -17.20 -42.05 28.72
N THR A 304 -15.99 -42.03 29.29
CA THR A 304 -15.77 -42.30 30.71
C THR A 304 -15.80 -41.04 31.59
N ALA A 305 -15.92 -39.85 30.99
CA ALA A 305 -15.79 -38.54 31.63
C ALA A 305 -14.48 -38.37 32.43
N ARG A 306 -13.42 -39.07 32.06
CA ARG A 306 -12.07 -38.99 32.66
C ARG A 306 -11.13 -38.07 31.88
N GLY A 307 -11.45 -37.75 30.64
CA GLY A 307 -10.72 -36.76 29.86
C GLY A 307 -11.58 -36.08 28.82
N SER A 308 -11.02 -35.06 28.19
CA SER A 308 -11.59 -34.36 27.05
C SER A 308 -10.54 -34.19 25.96
N ALA A 309 -10.96 -34.36 24.71
CA ALA A 309 -10.24 -33.80 23.58
C ALA A 309 -10.57 -32.30 23.49
N VAL A 310 -9.57 -31.44 23.56
CA VAL A 310 -9.70 -29.98 23.54
C VAL A 310 -8.99 -29.42 22.32
N SER A 311 -9.73 -28.67 21.51
CA SER A 311 -9.18 -27.92 20.38
C SER A 311 -8.75 -26.53 20.84
N VAL A 312 -7.49 -26.20 20.63
CA VAL A 312 -6.93 -24.86 20.87
C VAL A 312 -6.16 -24.43 19.63
N ARG A 313 -6.59 -23.33 18.99
CA ARG A 313 -5.93 -22.78 17.79
C ARG A 313 -5.66 -23.83 16.69
N GLY A 314 -6.60 -24.76 16.49
CA GLY A 314 -6.49 -25.83 15.47
C GLY A 314 -5.65 -27.05 15.88
N ALA A 315 -4.94 -26.99 17.01
CA ALA A 315 -4.30 -28.16 17.60
C ALA A 315 -5.28 -28.89 18.53
N VAL A 316 -5.17 -30.22 18.59
CA VAL A 316 -6.00 -31.05 19.48
C VAL A 316 -5.13 -31.59 20.61
N HIS A 317 -5.60 -31.41 21.83
CA HIS A 317 -4.93 -31.84 23.05
C HIS A 317 -5.84 -32.78 23.84
N TRP A 318 -5.30 -33.85 24.41
CA TRP A 318 -6.04 -34.67 25.37
C TRP A 318 -5.78 -34.17 26.79
N VAL A 319 -6.83 -33.80 27.51
CA VAL A 319 -6.75 -33.26 28.87
C VAL A 319 -7.53 -34.15 29.83
N THR A 320 -6.88 -34.69 30.85
CA THR A 320 -7.53 -35.53 31.86
C THR A 320 -8.23 -34.68 32.92
N HIS A 321 -9.45 -35.04 33.33
CA HIS A 321 -10.26 -34.26 34.28
C HIS A 321 -9.82 -34.39 35.75
N ARG A 322 -9.10 -35.46 36.13
CA ARG A 322 -8.71 -35.74 37.53
C ARG A 322 -7.21 -35.70 37.82
N SER A 323 -6.38 -35.41 36.82
CA SER A 323 -4.92 -35.53 36.95
C SER A 323 -4.17 -34.47 36.15
N GLY A 324 -4.63 -33.21 36.19
CA GLY A 324 -3.84 -32.09 35.66
C GLY A 324 -2.51 -31.96 36.43
N PRO A 325 -1.45 -31.37 35.82
CA PRO A 325 -0.16 -31.24 36.49
C PRO A 325 -0.36 -30.51 37.82
N ALA A 326 0.03 -31.15 38.92
CA ALA A 326 0.14 -30.49 40.21
C ALA A 326 1.14 -29.34 40.03
N ARG A 327 0.64 -28.10 40.00
CA ARG A 327 1.53 -26.95 40.13
C ARG A 327 2.00 -26.92 41.58
N ALA A 328 3.28 -27.22 41.78
CA ALA A 328 4.01 -26.83 42.98
C ALA A 328 4.38 -25.34 42.88
#